data_AF-A0A267E5G1-F1
#
_entry.id   AF-A0A267E5G1-F1
#
_cell.length_a   1.000
_cell.length_b   1.000
_cell.length_c   1.000
_cell.angle_alpha   90.00
_cell.angle_beta   90.00
_cell.angle_gamma   90.00
#
_symmetry.space_group_name_H-M   'P 1'
#
loop_
_entity.id
_entity.type
_entity.pdbx_description
1 polymer ?
#
loop_
_entity_poly.entity_id
_entity_poly.type
_entity_poly.pdbx_seq_one_letter_code
_entity_poly.pdbx_strand_id
1 'polypeptide(L)'
;MSAEDRRRLTWSRVESRLVLRHRPSQLFLSELIGTVVLVIIVDLGCGLATITQRGGIKNFVPAVGIGNGLGAMTGIMVSLRLSGGHINPAVSFAMFTLRKMSFKHLLLYQWAQYLGGFLGAMVVNLLYFQIFNNLNGGQLVAFGPNGTAGTFFTLPNPAINNGVAFADQVVGTSLLLLAVRAITDPNNLNTPPALQPLLIGLVIMGLIISEVIVSGTCLNPARDFAPRLATLALGYGPEVLSSRSFYFLVPLVGPYVGAVLGAWVYELAYAKPLQLLVEQEAAAALNEDHANDDEDFPTARVQQPHLQQRTPILASATKRRPCDDEDSVKAESLRHAATASLEEKAEC
;
A
#
# COMPACT_ATOMS: atom_id res chain seq x y z
N MET A 1 -37.93 -20.35 -17.64
CA MET A 1 -36.80 -19.44 -17.30
C MET A 1 -37.19 -18.02 -17.69
N SER A 2 -37.24 -17.09 -16.73
CA SER A 2 -37.71 -15.72 -16.97
C SER A 2 -36.72 -14.92 -17.82
N ALA A 3 -37.14 -13.77 -18.37
CA ALA A 3 -36.25 -12.87 -19.10
C ALA A 3 -35.14 -12.27 -18.19
N GLU A 4 -35.40 -12.19 -16.89
CA GLU A 4 -34.45 -11.76 -15.87
C GLU A 4 -33.41 -12.83 -15.58
N ASP A 5 -33.82 -14.10 -15.47
CA ASP A 5 -32.92 -15.24 -15.27
C ASP A 5 -31.98 -15.42 -16.46
N ARG A 6 -32.50 -15.26 -17.68
CA ARG A 6 -31.68 -15.25 -18.90
C ARG A 6 -30.65 -14.13 -18.85
N ARG A 7 -31.04 -12.90 -18.48
CA ARG A 7 -30.08 -11.79 -18.35
C ARG A 7 -29.02 -12.07 -17.28
N ARG A 8 -29.40 -12.55 -16.09
CA ARG A 8 -28.46 -12.90 -15.01
C ARG A 8 -27.47 -13.99 -15.44
N LEU A 9 -27.92 -15.01 -16.16
CA LEU A 9 -27.05 -16.06 -16.72
C LEU A 9 -26.11 -15.55 -17.82
N THR A 10 -26.56 -14.63 -18.66
CA THR A 10 -25.71 -14.01 -19.68
C THR A 10 -24.66 -13.11 -19.03
N TRP A 11 -25.05 -12.33 -18.03
CA TRP A 11 -24.13 -11.48 -17.26
C TRP A 11 -23.09 -12.31 -16.48
N SER A 12 -23.48 -13.40 -15.82
CA SER A 12 -22.52 -14.26 -15.11
C SER A 12 -21.52 -14.95 -16.06
N ARG A 13 -21.95 -15.30 -17.28
CA ARG A 13 -21.04 -15.80 -18.33
C ARG A 13 -20.07 -14.74 -18.86
N VAL A 14 -20.50 -13.49 -18.96
CA VAL A 14 -19.63 -12.38 -19.35
C VAL A 14 -18.65 -12.04 -18.23
N GLU A 15 -19.12 -11.92 -16.99
CA GLU A 15 -18.30 -11.66 -15.80
C GLU A 15 -17.23 -12.74 -15.62
N SER A 16 -17.60 -14.02 -15.71
CA SER A 16 -16.64 -15.12 -15.57
C SER A 16 -15.50 -15.10 -16.60
N ARG A 17 -15.70 -14.46 -17.76
CA ARG A 17 -14.66 -14.23 -18.77
C ARG A 17 -13.84 -12.96 -18.54
N LEU A 18 -14.41 -11.95 -17.89
CA LEU A 18 -13.74 -10.67 -17.59
C LEU A 18 -12.96 -10.69 -16.27
N VAL A 19 -13.27 -11.62 -15.36
CA VAL A 19 -12.57 -11.77 -14.09
C VAL A 19 -11.12 -12.19 -14.33
N LEU A 20 -10.18 -11.32 -13.96
CA LEU A 20 -8.76 -11.63 -13.90
C LEU A 20 -8.50 -12.69 -12.83
N ARG A 21 -8.17 -13.92 -13.24
CA ARG A 21 -7.82 -15.03 -12.32
C ARG A 21 -6.32 -15.23 -12.16
N HIS A 22 -5.52 -14.72 -13.08
CA HIS A 22 -4.06 -14.88 -13.05
C HIS A 22 -3.44 -14.00 -11.95
N ARG A 23 -2.88 -14.65 -10.91
CA ARG A 23 -2.43 -13.98 -9.69
C ARG A 23 -1.38 -12.88 -9.93
N PRO A 24 -0.30 -13.09 -10.71
CA PRO A 24 0.64 -12.01 -11.02
C PRO A 24 -0.02 -10.80 -11.69
N SER A 25 -0.99 -11.02 -12.58
CA SER A 25 -1.71 -9.92 -13.25
C SER A 25 -2.59 -9.14 -12.27
N GLN A 26 -3.23 -9.83 -11.32
CA GLN A 26 -3.97 -9.16 -10.24
C GLN A 26 -3.05 -8.29 -9.37
N LEU A 27 -1.87 -8.80 -9.01
CA LEU A 27 -0.89 -8.06 -8.21
C LEU A 27 -0.38 -6.83 -8.97
N PHE A 28 -0.04 -7.01 -10.26
CA PHE A 28 0.43 -5.93 -11.12
C PHE A 28 -0.63 -4.85 -11.26
N LEU A 29 -1.87 -5.23 -11.60
CA LEU A 29 -2.96 -4.28 -11.78
C LEU A 29 -3.32 -3.59 -10.47
N SER A 30 -3.27 -4.30 -9.35
CA SER A 30 -3.51 -3.73 -8.03
C SER A 30 -2.47 -2.66 -7.68
N GLU A 31 -1.18 -2.93 -7.83
CA GLU A 31 -0.13 -1.94 -7.57
C GLU A 31 -0.16 -0.78 -8.58
N LEU A 32 -0.48 -1.08 -9.85
CA LEU A 32 -0.62 -0.09 -10.91
C LEU A 32 -1.74 0.91 -10.59
N ILE A 33 -2.98 0.41 -10.39
CA ILE A 33 -4.15 1.25 -10.13
C ILE A 33 -3.99 2.00 -8.81
N GLY A 34 -3.50 1.33 -7.75
CA GLY A 34 -3.24 1.98 -6.47
C GLY A 34 -2.27 3.15 -6.60
N THR A 35 -1.21 2.98 -7.40
CA THR A 35 -0.23 4.05 -7.64
C THR A 35 -0.78 5.15 -8.56
N VAL A 36 -1.62 4.82 -9.57
CA VAL A 36 -2.35 5.83 -10.37
C VAL A 36 -3.22 6.70 -9.46
N VAL A 37 -4.01 6.09 -8.58
CA VAL A 37 -4.90 6.80 -7.64
C VAL A 37 -4.10 7.66 -6.67
N LEU A 38 -3.02 7.11 -6.10
CA LEU A 38 -2.08 7.85 -5.27
C LEU A 38 -1.59 9.12 -5.98
N VAL A 39 -1.00 8.97 -7.17
CA VAL A 39 -0.37 10.09 -7.87
C VAL A 39 -1.41 11.11 -8.35
N ILE A 40 -2.59 10.69 -8.80
CA ILE A 40 -3.67 11.63 -9.16
C ILE A 40 -4.02 12.52 -7.96
N ILE A 41 -4.32 11.95 -6.80
CA ILE A 41 -4.77 12.74 -5.64
C ILE A 41 -3.62 13.62 -5.11
N VAL A 42 -2.41 13.09 -5.07
CA VAL A 42 -1.19 13.82 -4.70
C VAL A 42 -0.99 15.04 -5.60
N ASP A 43 -0.97 14.84 -6.93
CA ASP A 43 -0.68 15.89 -7.89
C ASP A 43 -1.82 16.91 -7.96
N LEU A 44 -3.08 16.51 -7.72
CA LEU A 44 -4.18 17.47 -7.55
C LEU A 44 -3.98 18.38 -6.32
N GLY A 45 -3.52 17.83 -5.19
CA GLY A 45 -3.21 18.60 -3.99
C GLY A 45 -1.99 19.52 -4.17
N CYS A 46 -0.93 19.02 -4.79
CA CYS A 46 0.26 19.79 -5.14
C CYS A 46 -0.02 20.85 -6.21
N GLY A 47 -0.88 20.54 -7.18
CA GLY A 47 -1.36 21.46 -8.21
C GLY A 47 -2.14 22.61 -7.61
N LEU A 48 -3.08 22.33 -6.70
CA LEU A 48 -3.79 23.36 -5.95
C LEU A 48 -2.81 24.31 -5.24
N ALA A 49 -1.79 23.77 -4.55
CA ALA A 49 -0.76 24.58 -3.92
C ALA A 49 0.05 25.40 -4.93
N THR A 50 0.46 24.80 -6.04
CA THR A 50 1.25 25.46 -7.10
C THR A 50 0.49 26.64 -7.72
N ILE A 51 -0.80 26.45 -8.01
CA ILE A 51 -1.63 27.48 -8.64
C ILE A 51 -2.00 28.59 -7.65
N THR A 52 -2.39 28.26 -6.42
CA THR A 52 -2.82 29.26 -5.42
C THR A 52 -1.67 30.13 -4.89
N GLN A 53 -0.46 29.57 -4.77
CA GLN A 53 0.74 30.34 -4.41
C GLN A 53 1.03 31.46 -5.41
N ARG A 54 0.75 31.24 -6.70
CA ARG A 54 0.85 32.29 -7.73
C ARG A 54 -0.22 33.37 -7.55
N GLY A 55 -1.40 32.98 -7.10
CA GLY A 55 -2.50 33.91 -6.75
C GLY A 55 -2.27 34.73 -5.48
N GLY A 56 -1.08 34.64 -4.87
CA GLY A 56 -0.72 35.41 -3.66
C GLY A 56 -0.95 34.69 -2.33
N ILE A 57 -1.50 33.46 -2.35
CA ILE A 57 -1.73 32.66 -1.14
C ILE A 57 -0.44 31.92 -0.76
N LYS A 58 0.34 32.49 0.15
CA LYS A 58 1.60 31.90 0.61
C LYS A 58 1.38 30.69 1.53
N ASN A 59 2.37 29.79 1.59
CA ASN A 59 2.48 28.69 2.57
C ASN A 59 1.35 27.65 2.54
N PHE A 60 0.98 27.17 1.35
CA PHE A 60 -0.06 26.14 1.19
C PHE A 60 0.41 24.69 1.49
N VAL A 61 1.26 24.54 2.51
CA VAL A 61 1.77 23.26 3.03
C VAL A 61 0.63 22.29 3.42
N PRO A 62 -0.48 22.73 4.05
CA PRO A 62 -1.56 21.83 4.41
C PRO A 62 -2.17 21.07 3.24
N ALA A 63 -2.37 21.69 2.07
CA ALA A 63 -2.93 20.97 0.94
C ALA A 63 -1.96 19.99 0.30
N VAL A 64 -0.66 20.28 0.34
CA VAL A 64 0.37 19.31 -0.06
C VAL A 64 0.32 18.11 0.90
N GLY A 65 0.29 18.36 2.22
CA GLY A 65 0.16 17.32 3.24
C GLY A 65 -1.10 16.47 3.09
N ILE A 66 -2.26 17.12 3.02
CA ILE A 66 -3.57 16.46 2.87
C ILE A 66 -3.62 15.68 1.56
N GLY A 67 -3.19 16.25 0.44
CA GLY A 67 -3.16 15.57 -0.86
C GLY A 67 -2.28 14.32 -0.83
N ASN A 68 -1.07 14.40 -0.24
CA ASN A 68 -0.17 13.25 -0.17
C ASN A 68 -0.69 12.17 0.79
N GLY A 69 -1.22 12.55 1.95
CA GLY A 69 -1.79 11.61 2.92
C GLY A 69 -3.06 10.92 2.41
N LEU A 70 -4.01 11.68 1.86
CA LEU A 70 -5.24 11.13 1.29
C LEU A 70 -4.97 10.30 0.03
N GLY A 71 -4.04 10.73 -0.82
CA GLY A 71 -3.64 9.95 -1.99
C GLY A 71 -3.07 8.59 -1.62
N ALA A 72 -2.16 8.55 -0.64
CA ALA A 72 -1.62 7.30 -0.13
C ALA A 72 -2.70 6.45 0.53
N MET A 73 -3.53 7.03 1.39
CA MET A 73 -4.65 6.33 2.02
C MET A 73 -5.56 5.66 0.98
N THR A 74 -6.02 6.40 -0.02
CA THR A 74 -6.94 5.87 -1.05
C THR A 74 -6.24 4.85 -1.95
N GLY A 75 -4.98 5.11 -2.35
CA GLY A 75 -4.20 4.15 -3.14
C GLY A 75 -4.01 2.82 -2.40
N ILE A 76 -3.70 2.86 -1.11
CA ILE A 76 -3.59 1.66 -0.26
C ILE A 76 -4.95 0.99 -0.17
N MET A 77 -6.05 1.72 0.09
CA MET A 77 -7.40 1.13 0.17
C MET A 77 -7.79 0.34 -1.09
N VAL A 78 -7.46 0.86 -2.28
CA VAL A 78 -7.75 0.20 -3.56
C VAL A 78 -6.93 -1.10 -3.74
N SER A 79 -5.74 -1.17 -3.15
CA SER A 79 -4.77 -2.23 -3.43
C SER A 79 -4.57 -3.23 -2.29
N LEU A 80 -4.98 -2.89 -1.07
CA LEU A 80 -4.62 -3.57 0.17
C LEU A 80 -4.86 -5.08 0.12
N ARG A 81 -6.07 -5.52 -0.24
CA ARG A 81 -6.45 -6.94 -0.18
C ARG A 81 -5.77 -7.81 -1.23
N LEU A 82 -5.41 -7.24 -2.37
CA LEU A 82 -4.81 -8.01 -3.46
C LEU A 82 -3.30 -8.07 -3.32
N SER A 83 -2.64 -6.92 -3.20
CA SER A 83 -1.18 -6.79 -3.24
C SER A 83 -0.52 -6.45 -1.91
N GLY A 84 -1.31 -6.08 -0.89
CA GLY A 84 -0.80 -5.45 0.33
C GLY A 84 -0.72 -3.93 0.23
N GLY A 85 -0.98 -3.35 -0.95
CA GLY A 85 -1.02 -1.91 -1.15
C GLY A 85 0.31 -1.23 -0.85
N HIS A 86 1.41 -1.77 -1.40
CA HIS A 86 2.72 -1.16 -1.21
C HIS A 86 2.77 0.22 -1.87
N ILE A 87 2.34 0.28 -3.14
CA ILE A 87 2.25 1.48 -4.00
C ILE A 87 3.49 2.39 -3.97
N ASN A 88 4.61 1.82 -3.52
CA ASN A 88 5.85 2.50 -3.21
C ASN A 88 7.03 1.52 -3.45
N PRO A 89 7.93 1.87 -4.37
CA PRO A 89 9.16 1.15 -4.65
C PRO A 89 10.00 0.82 -3.43
N ALA A 90 10.18 1.81 -2.55
CA ALA A 90 11.03 1.70 -1.37
C ALA A 90 10.43 0.76 -0.32
N VAL A 91 9.11 0.79 -0.14
CA VAL A 91 8.39 -0.15 0.74
C VAL A 91 8.53 -1.58 0.22
N SER A 92 8.33 -1.78 -1.09
CA SER A 92 8.46 -3.10 -1.71
C SER A 92 9.87 -3.67 -1.56
N PHE A 93 10.88 -2.83 -1.75
CA PHE A 93 12.27 -3.21 -1.54
C PHE A 93 12.56 -3.55 -0.08
N ALA A 94 12.08 -2.75 0.88
CA ALA A 94 12.25 -3.05 2.30
C ALA A 94 11.62 -4.41 2.67
N MET A 95 10.40 -4.69 2.21
CA MET A 95 9.75 -6.00 2.43
C MET A 95 10.53 -7.15 1.80
N PHE A 96 11.13 -6.95 0.62
CA PHE A 96 12.04 -7.92 0.01
C PHE A 96 13.26 -8.19 0.89
N THR A 97 13.91 -7.14 1.43
CA THR A 97 15.09 -7.33 2.32
C THR A 97 14.73 -8.09 3.60
N LEU A 98 13.52 -7.89 4.13
CA LEU A 98 12.99 -8.64 5.28
C LEU A 98 12.52 -10.06 4.93
N ARG A 99 12.71 -10.52 3.68
CA ARG A 99 12.23 -11.82 3.16
C ARG A 99 10.71 -12.00 3.23
N LYS A 100 9.96 -10.90 3.26
CA LYS A 100 8.48 -10.88 3.21
C LYS A 100 7.93 -10.82 1.79
N MET A 101 8.81 -10.67 0.80
CA MET A 101 8.48 -10.65 -0.63
C MET A 101 9.58 -11.34 -1.44
N SER A 102 9.22 -12.08 -2.48
CA SER A 102 10.21 -12.68 -3.41
C SER A 102 10.75 -11.66 -4.42
N PHE A 103 11.94 -11.87 -4.96
CA PHE A 103 12.53 -11.00 -5.98
C PHE A 103 11.65 -10.81 -7.23
N LYS A 104 10.97 -11.87 -7.71
CA LYS A 104 10.06 -11.76 -8.88
C LYS A 104 8.88 -10.81 -8.61
N HIS A 105 8.29 -10.91 -7.42
CA HIS A 105 7.22 -10.00 -6.99
C HIS A 105 7.74 -8.57 -6.84
N LEU A 106 8.95 -8.37 -6.29
CA LEU A 106 9.56 -7.04 -6.22
C LEU A 106 9.64 -6.38 -7.60
N LEU A 107 10.17 -7.07 -8.61
CA LEU A 107 10.26 -6.53 -9.97
C LEU A 107 8.89 -6.19 -10.55
N LEU A 108 7.91 -7.09 -10.36
CA LEU A 108 6.54 -6.89 -10.83
C LEU A 108 5.89 -5.66 -10.20
N TYR A 109 6.05 -5.48 -8.89
CA TYR A 109 5.54 -4.33 -8.16
C TYR A 109 6.23 -3.05 -8.64
N GLN A 110 7.56 -3.12 -8.83
CA GLN A 110 8.35 -1.97 -9.21
C GLN A 110 7.93 -1.39 -10.57
N TRP A 111 7.70 -2.28 -11.55
CA TRP A 111 7.18 -1.90 -12.86
C TRP A 111 5.76 -1.35 -12.79
N ALA A 112 4.87 -2.00 -12.03
CA ALA A 112 3.49 -1.55 -11.85
C ALA A 112 3.44 -0.15 -11.23
N GLN A 113 4.24 0.10 -10.19
CA GLN A 113 4.27 1.37 -9.46
C GLN A 113 4.80 2.50 -10.34
N TYR A 114 5.95 2.32 -11.00
CA TYR A 114 6.49 3.37 -11.89
C TYR A 114 5.55 3.65 -13.06
N LEU A 115 4.96 2.62 -13.69
CA LEU A 115 3.96 2.83 -14.74
C LEU A 115 2.72 3.56 -14.19
N GLY A 116 2.29 3.23 -12.97
CA GLY A 116 1.13 3.85 -12.34
C GLY A 116 1.36 5.33 -12.03
N GLY A 117 2.55 5.67 -11.51
CA GLY A 117 2.91 7.07 -11.27
C GLY A 117 3.02 7.87 -12.56
N PHE A 118 3.54 7.27 -13.63
CA PHE A 118 3.59 7.90 -14.95
C PHE A 118 2.19 8.20 -15.47
N LEU A 119 1.29 7.20 -15.45
CA LEU A 119 -0.08 7.36 -15.93
C LEU A 119 -0.90 8.33 -15.07
N GLY A 120 -0.70 8.33 -13.74
CA GLY A 120 -1.35 9.28 -12.84
C GLY A 120 -1.01 10.74 -13.18
N ALA A 121 0.27 11.04 -13.39
CA ALA A 121 0.72 12.37 -13.79
C ALA A 121 0.16 12.78 -15.16
N MET A 122 0.09 11.86 -16.12
CA MET A 122 -0.52 12.12 -17.43
C MET A 122 -2.00 12.51 -17.30
N VAL A 123 -2.76 11.82 -16.43
CA VAL A 123 -4.17 12.14 -16.16
C VAL A 123 -4.29 13.54 -15.55
N VAL A 124 -3.47 13.88 -14.56
CA VAL A 124 -3.53 15.22 -13.95
C VAL A 124 -3.15 16.32 -14.94
N ASN A 125 -2.15 16.09 -15.79
CA ASN A 125 -1.82 17.04 -16.86
C ASN A 125 -2.99 17.25 -17.83
N LEU A 126 -3.75 16.21 -18.19
CA LEU A 126 -4.96 16.35 -19.00
C LEU A 126 -6.03 17.18 -18.29
N LEU A 127 -6.26 16.95 -17.00
CA LEU A 127 -7.22 17.72 -16.20
C LEU A 127 -6.80 19.20 -16.06
N TYR A 128 -5.51 19.46 -15.96
CA TYR A 128 -4.96 20.81 -15.75
C TYR A 128 -4.59 21.51 -17.06
N PHE A 129 -4.80 20.88 -18.22
CA PHE A 129 -4.36 21.38 -19.51
C PHE A 129 -4.82 22.82 -19.77
N GLN A 130 -6.12 23.12 -19.58
CA GLN A 130 -6.63 24.48 -19.78
C GLN A 130 -6.10 25.48 -18.73
N ILE A 131 -5.90 25.04 -17.49
CA ILE A 131 -5.31 25.87 -16.43
C ILE A 131 -3.88 26.26 -16.81
N PHE A 132 -3.04 25.29 -17.20
CA PHE A 132 -1.67 25.53 -17.61
C PHE A 132 -1.58 26.36 -18.90
N ASN A 133 -2.46 26.11 -19.87
CA ASN A 133 -2.50 26.91 -21.09
C ASN A 133 -2.81 28.37 -20.82
N ASN A 134 -3.77 28.66 -19.94
CA ASN A 134 -4.13 30.03 -19.57
C ASN A 134 -3.05 30.73 -18.76
N LEU A 135 -2.16 29.99 -18.08
CA LEU A 135 -1.04 30.56 -17.33
C LEU A 135 0.13 30.95 -18.23
N ASN A 136 0.46 30.11 -19.21
CA ASN A 136 1.72 30.20 -19.93
C ASN A 136 1.54 30.33 -21.47
N GLY A 137 0.33 30.63 -21.94
CA GLY A 137 0.03 30.71 -23.37
C GLY A 137 0.24 29.38 -24.11
N GLY A 138 0.01 28.25 -23.42
CA GLY A 138 0.22 26.91 -23.95
C GLY A 138 1.64 26.34 -23.77
N GLN A 139 2.55 27.07 -23.13
CA GLN A 139 3.91 26.57 -22.88
C GLN A 139 3.99 25.72 -21.60
N LEU A 140 4.51 24.50 -21.76
CA LEU A 140 4.89 23.62 -20.65
C LEU A 140 6.24 24.07 -20.10
N VAL A 141 6.22 24.73 -18.96
CA VAL A 141 7.41 25.31 -18.32
C VAL A 141 7.64 24.59 -17.00
N ALA A 142 8.82 23.98 -16.82
CA ALA A 142 9.12 23.28 -15.57
C ALA A 142 9.42 24.26 -14.43
N PHE A 143 10.31 25.23 -14.65
CA PHE A 143 10.87 26.07 -13.60
C PHE A 143 10.69 27.58 -13.85
N GLY A 144 10.99 28.37 -12.83
CA GLY A 144 10.89 29.83 -12.89
C GLY A 144 9.48 30.36 -12.53
N PRO A 145 9.21 31.65 -12.80
CA PRO A 145 7.95 32.30 -12.40
C PRO A 145 6.69 31.59 -12.92
N ASN A 146 6.81 30.98 -14.11
CA ASN A 146 5.74 30.27 -14.80
C ASN A 146 5.85 28.74 -14.67
N GLY A 147 6.80 28.24 -13.88
CA GLY A 147 7.11 26.81 -13.73
C GLY A 147 6.04 26.00 -12.99
N THR A 148 5.49 24.96 -13.62
CA THR A 148 4.42 24.11 -13.07
C THR A 148 4.92 22.74 -12.58
N ALA A 149 6.24 22.48 -12.64
CA ALA A 149 6.84 21.20 -12.23
C ALA A 149 6.47 20.75 -10.81
N GLY A 150 6.33 21.71 -9.87
CA GLY A 150 5.96 21.43 -8.47
C GLY A 150 4.56 20.82 -8.29
N THR A 151 3.74 20.78 -9.35
CA THR A 151 2.49 20.00 -9.37
C THR A 151 2.75 18.50 -9.36
N PHE A 152 3.80 18.05 -10.04
CA PHE A 152 4.00 16.63 -10.40
C PHE A 152 5.07 15.94 -9.55
N PHE A 153 6.14 16.66 -9.19
CA PHE A 153 7.27 16.07 -8.50
C PHE A 153 7.91 17.03 -7.50
N THR A 154 8.71 16.48 -6.60
CA THR A 154 9.30 17.22 -5.48
C THR A 154 10.44 18.11 -5.93
N LEU A 155 10.58 19.25 -5.26
CA LEU A 155 11.66 20.21 -5.48
C LEU A 155 12.31 20.51 -4.13
N PRO A 156 13.65 20.55 -4.05
CA PRO A 156 14.33 20.85 -2.80
C PRO A 156 14.25 22.35 -2.51
N ASN A 157 14.44 22.68 -1.23
CA ASN A 157 14.66 24.06 -0.83
C ASN A 157 15.83 24.66 -1.62
N PRO A 158 15.70 25.88 -2.17
CA PRO A 158 16.81 26.52 -2.87
C PRO A 158 18.04 26.77 -2.00
N ALA A 159 17.90 26.79 -0.67
CA ALA A 159 18.96 27.10 0.29
C ALA A 159 19.78 25.89 0.75
N ILE A 160 19.45 24.67 0.31
CA ILE A 160 20.16 23.45 0.72
C ILE A 160 20.85 22.77 -0.45
N ASN A 161 21.84 21.92 -0.13
CA ASN A 161 22.48 21.03 -1.11
C ASN A 161 21.81 19.65 -1.14
N ASN A 162 22.14 18.85 -2.16
CA ASN A 162 21.57 17.50 -2.34
C ASN A 162 21.97 16.51 -1.24
N GLY A 163 23.06 16.74 -0.50
CA GLY A 163 23.45 15.91 0.64
C GLY A 163 22.48 16.05 1.81
N VAL A 164 22.09 17.28 2.15
CA VAL A 164 21.07 17.55 3.18
C VAL A 164 19.71 17.02 2.72
N ALA A 165 19.33 17.26 1.46
CA ALA A 165 18.07 16.74 0.93
C ALA A 165 18.02 15.20 0.91
N PHE A 166 19.16 14.54 0.69
CA PHE A 166 19.27 13.09 0.78
C PHE A 166 19.12 12.59 2.21
N ALA A 167 19.77 13.23 3.18
CA ALA A 167 19.60 12.89 4.59
C ALA A 167 18.14 13.05 5.04
N ASP A 168 17.46 14.11 4.60
CA ASP A 168 16.03 14.33 4.82
C ASP A 168 15.17 13.20 4.25
N GLN A 169 15.39 12.80 2.99
CA GLN A 169 14.69 11.64 2.40
C GLN A 169 14.93 10.34 3.16
N VAL A 170 16.15 10.12 3.66
CA VAL A 170 16.48 8.94 4.49
C VAL A 170 15.72 8.98 5.82
N VAL A 171 15.72 10.12 6.52
CA VAL A 171 15.04 10.28 7.80
C VAL A 171 13.53 10.09 7.64
N GLY A 172 12.88 10.86 6.77
CA GLY A 172 11.44 10.81 6.57
C GLY A 172 10.96 9.41 6.15
N THR A 173 11.69 8.76 5.24
CA THR A 173 11.31 7.40 4.80
C THR A 173 11.60 6.34 5.85
N SER A 174 12.61 6.54 6.72
CA SER A 174 12.84 5.65 7.88
C SER A 174 11.69 5.74 8.87
N LEU A 175 11.24 6.96 9.19
CA LEU A 175 10.09 7.18 10.08
C LEU A 175 8.82 6.58 9.48
N LEU A 176 8.60 6.74 8.17
CA LEU A 176 7.49 6.10 7.47
C LEU A 176 7.53 4.58 7.63
N LEU A 177 8.66 3.91 7.34
CA LEU A 177 8.71 2.45 7.39
C LEU A 177 8.67 1.90 8.82
N LEU A 178 9.19 2.64 9.80
CA LEU A 178 9.03 2.29 11.21
C LEU A 178 7.55 2.30 11.60
N ALA A 179 6.81 3.37 11.25
CA ALA A 179 5.39 3.47 11.52
C ALA A 179 4.55 2.44 10.75
N VAL A 180 4.82 2.22 9.46
CA VAL A 180 4.15 1.20 8.64
C VAL A 180 4.34 -0.18 9.26
N ARG A 181 5.56 -0.53 9.69
CA ARG A 181 5.81 -1.81 10.35
C ARG A 181 5.07 -1.91 11.68
N ALA A 182 5.05 -0.87 12.50
CA ALA A 182 4.29 -0.84 13.75
C ALA A 182 2.78 -1.03 13.54
N ILE A 183 2.20 -0.33 12.56
CA ILE A 183 0.78 -0.40 12.22
C ILE A 183 0.40 -1.80 11.70
N THR A 184 1.27 -2.42 10.91
CA THR A 184 1.00 -3.71 10.25
C THR A 184 1.42 -4.93 11.05
N ASP A 185 2.06 -4.75 12.20
CA ASP A 185 2.51 -5.84 13.06
C ASP A 185 1.37 -6.32 13.99
N PRO A 186 0.92 -7.59 13.85
CA PRO A 186 -0.14 -8.14 14.70
C PRO A 186 0.26 -8.24 16.18
N ASN A 187 1.56 -8.28 16.49
CA ASN A 187 2.06 -8.42 17.86
C ASN A 187 2.32 -7.07 18.54
N ASN A 188 2.10 -5.95 17.84
CA ASN A 188 2.23 -4.60 18.39
C ASN A 188 0.85 -3.96 18.56
N LEU A 189 0.48 -3.01 17.69
CA LEU A 189 -0.82 -2.35 17.76
C LEU A 189 -2.00 -3.30 17.49
N ASN A 190 -1.74 -4.43 16.81
CA ASN A 190 -2.78 -5.34 16.31
C ASN A 190 -3.88 -4.58 15.54
N THR A 191 -3.45 -3.62 14.71
CA THR A 191 -4.36 -2.70 14.02
C THR A 191 -5.29 -3.50 13.08
N PRO A 192 -6.62 -3.36 13.20
CA PRO A 192 -7.56 -3.96 12.26
C PRO A 192 -7.19 -3.61 10.81
N PRO A 193 -7.13 -4.57 9.87
CA PRO A 193 -6.70 -4.30 8.50
C PRO A 193 -7.44 -3.15 7.80
N ALA A 194 -8.71 -2.92 8.15
CA ALA A 194 -9.51 -1.82 7.60
C ALA A 194 -9.03 -0.42 8.04
N LEU A 195 -8.33 -0.30 9.17
CA LEU A 195 -7.81 0.96 9.70
C LEU A 195 -6.38 1.27 9.24
N GLN A 196 -5.63 0.26 8.76
CA GLN A 196 -4.23 0.43 8.35
C GLN A 196 -4.05 1.53 7.29
N PRO A 197 -4.87 1.63 6.22
CA PRO A 197 -4.70 2.69 5.22
C PRO A 197 -4.87 4.10 5.80
N LEU A 198 -5.83 4.27 6.72
CA LEU A 198 -6.07 5.56 7.38
C LEU A 198 -4.85 5.98 8.20
N LEU A 199 -4.35 5.09 9.07
CA LEU A 199 -3.21 5.40 9.93
C LEU A 199 -1.95 5.68 9.11
N ILE A 200 -1.69 4.90 8.06
CA ILE A 200 -0.53 5.13 7.17
C ILE A 200 -0.68 6.47 6.43
N GLY A 201 -1.88 6.80 5.92
CA GLY A 201 -2.15 8.09 5.29
C GLY A 201 -1.94 9.28 6.23
N LEU A 202 -2.35 9.16 7.50
CA LEU A 202 -2.13 10.19 8.52
C LEU A 202 -0.65 10.37 8.86
N VAL A 203 0.12 9.28 8.92
CA VAL A 203 1.59 9.34 9.10
C VAL A 203 2.24 10.09 7.94
N ILE A 204 1.89 9.73 6.70
CA ILE A 204 2.41 10.41 5.50
C ILE A 204 2.03 11.89 5.52
N MET A 205 0.77 12.22 5.83
CA MET A 205 0.33 13.61 5.97
C MET A 205 1.17 14.39 6.99
N GLY A 206 1.40 13.81 8.17
CA GLY A 206 2.21 14.42 9.23
C GLY A 206 3.65 14.66 8.82
N LEU A 207 4.29 13.66 8.19
CA LEU A 207 5.66 13.77 7.68
C LEU A 207 5.77 14.88 6.63
N ILE A 208 4.86 14.91 5.66
CA ILE A 208 4.85 15.94 4.61
C ILE A 208 4.69 17.34 5.23
N ILE A 209 3.72 17.52 6.13
CA ILE A 209 3.52 18.84 6.78
C ILE A 209 4.77 19.28 7.55
N SER A 210 5.49 18.33 8.14
CA SER A 210 6.66 18.62 9.00
C SER A 210 7.95 18.84 8.21
N GLU A 211 8.14 18.17 7.08
CA GLU A 211 9.44 18.10 6.38
C GLU A 211 9.43 18.73 4.98
N VAL A 212 8.28 19.01 4.36
CA VAL A 212 8.19 19.37 2.92
C VAL A 212 9.08 20.55 2.52
N ILE A 213 9.37 21.45 3.45
CA ILE A 213 10.21 22.63 3.19
C ILE A 213 11.67 22.30 2.89
N VAL A 214 12.16 21.11 3.27
CA VAL A 214 13.57 20.72 3.10
C VAL A 214 13.78 20.13 1.71
N SER A 215 13.20 18.96 1.43
CA SER A 215 13.40 18.25 0.15
C SER A 215 12.10 18.11 -0.69
N GLY A 216 10.98 18.62 -0.20
CA GLY A 216 9.66 18.28 -0.74
C GLY A 216 9.12 16.93 -0.24
N THR A 217 9.88 16.20 0.59
CA THR A 217 9.46 15.00 1.33
C THR A 217 8.79 13.95 0.43
N CYS A 218 9.53 13.44 -0.56
CA CYS A 218 9.01 12.49 -1.54
C CYS A 218 8.55 11.15 -0.93
N LEU A 219 9.37 10.50 -0.10
CA LEU A 219 9.11 9.20 0.55
C LEU A 219 8.87 7.98 -0.38
N ASN A 220 8.64 8.21 -1.67
CA ASN A 220 8.18 7.23 -2.65
C ASN A 220 8.79 7.51 -4.03
N PRO A 221 9.77 6.70 -4.49
CA PRO A 221 10.42 6.92 -5.79
C PRO A 221 9.45 6.93 -6.99
N ALA A 222 8.35 6.18 -6.96
CA ALA A 222 7.36 6.16 -8.05
C ALA A 222 6.51 7.44 -8.09
N ARG A 223 6.34 8.12 -6.95
CA ARG A 223 5.61 9.39 -6.83
C ARG A 223 6.42 10.59 -7.32
N ASP A 224 7.70 10.42 -7.62
CA ASP A 224 8.57 11.51 -8.08
C ASP A 224 9.23 11.19 -9.43
N PHE A 225 9.94 10.07 -9.55
CA PHE A 225 10.64 9.74 -10.78
C PHE A 225 9.67 9.49 -11.95
N ALA A 226 8.55 8.81 -11.72
CA ALA A 226 7.61 8.55 -12.81
C ALA A 226 6.89 9.81 -13.32
N PRO A 227 6.40 10.73 -12.47
CA PRO A 227 5.91 12.03 -12.93
C PRO A 227 6.97 12.90 -13.64
N ARG A 228 8.26 12.80 -13.27
CA ARG A 228 9.34 13.43 -14.05
C ARG A 228 9.45 12.87 -15.46
N LEU A 229 9.35 11.54 -15.61
CA LEU A 229 9.33 10.92 -16.93
C LEU A 229 8.08 11.30 -17.74
N ALA A 230 6.92 11.41 -17.09
CA ALA A 230 5.68 11.86 -17.73
C ALA A 230 5.82 13.30 -18.24
N THR A 231 6.29 14.22 -17.39
CA THR A 231 6.51 15.62 -17.78
C THR A 231 7.58 15.77 -18.86
N LEU A 232 8.65 14.96 -18.82
CA LEU A 232 9.64 14.89 -19.90
C LEU A 232 8.97 14.46 -21.22
N ALA A 233 8.15 13.41 -21.20
CA ALA A 233 7.43 12.92 -22.38
C ALA A 233 6.39 13.92 -22.91
N LEU A 234 5.80 14.74 -22.03
CA LEU A 234 4.87 15.81 -22.39
C LEU A 234 5.57 17.02 -23.02
N GLY A 235 6.89 17.17 -22.84
CA GLY A 235 7.67 18.26 -23.42
C GLY A 235 8.10 19.36 -22.46
N TYR A 236 8.11 19.11 -21.15
CA TYR A 236 8.66 20.06 -20.15
C TYR A 236 10.18 20.30 -20.29
N GLY A 237 10.87 19.49 -21.09
CA GLY A 237 12.31 19.60 -21.33
C GLY A 237 13.18 18.76 -20.39
N PRO A 238 14.47 18.54 -20.73
CA PRO A 238 15.37 17.66 -20.00
C PRO A 238 15.76 18.19 -18.61
N GLU A 239 15.52 19.47 -18.35
CA GLU A 239 15.73 20.14 -17.06
C GLU A 239 15.00 19.48 -15.88
N VAL A 240 13.90 18.77 -16.13
CA VAL A 240 13.19 18.00 -15.08
C VAL A 240 14.07 16.90 -14.47
N LEU A 241 15.14 16.48 -15.17
CA LEU A 241 16.16 15.53 -14.72
C LEU A 241 17.54 16.16 -14.45
N SER A 242 17.88 17.33 -14.99
CA SER A 242 19.21 17.94 -14.77
C SER A 242 19.23 19.07 -13.73
N SER A 243 18.06 19.63 -13.39
CA SER A 243 17.96 20.74 -12.43
C SER A 243 18.56 20.39 -11.06
N ARG A 244 19.09 21.42 -10.38
CA ARG A 244 19.64 21.33 -9.02
C ARG A 244 20.70 20.22 -8.87
N SER A 245 21.62 20.16 -9.82
CA SER A 245 22.70 19.15 -9.84
C SER A 245 22.15 17.72 -9.80
N PHE A 246 21.25 17.39 -10.73
CA PHE A 246 20.59 16.08 -10.82
C PHE A 246 19.81 15.70 -9.56
N TYR A 247 19.04 16.65 -9.01
CA TYR A 247 18.28 16.44 -7.78
C TYR A 247 17.38 15.21 -7.82
N PHE A 248 16.83 14.84 -8.98
CA PHE A 248 15.95 13.66 -9.11
C PHE A 248 16.55 12.35 -8.56
N LEU A 249 17.89 12.23 -8.47
CA LEU A 249 18.54 11.09 -7.85
C LEU A 249 18.26 10.98 -6.35
N VAL A 250 18.03 12.10 -5.67
CA VAL A 250 17.76 12.17 -4.23
C VAL A 250 16.44 11.46 -3.86
N PRO A 251 15.26 11.85 -4.39
CA PRO A 251 14.01 11.13 -4.15
C PRO A 251 13.94 9.78 -4.85
N LEU A 252 14.82 9.49 -5.82
CA LEU A 252 14.93 8.16 -6.42
C LEU A 252 15.64 7.17 -5.50
N VAL A 253 16.74 7.56 -4.84
CA VAL A 253 17.62 6.65 -4.07
C VAL A 253 17.40 6.77 -2.55
N GLY A 254 17.26 7.99 -2.03
CA GLY A 254 17.13 8.26 -0.60
C GLY A 254 16.02 7.44 0.08
N PRO A 255 14.81 7.36 -0.50
CA PRO A 255 13.74 6.55 0.07
C PRO A 255 14.07 5.07 0.21
N TYR A 256 14.81 4.45 -0.73
CA TYR A 256 15.20 3.05 -0.59
C TYR A 256 16.09 2.83 0.65
N VAL A 257 17.05 3.73 0.88
CA VAL A 257 17.93 3.66 2.05
C VAL A 257 17.13 3.86 3.33
N GLY A 258 16.29 4.90 3.39
CA GLY A 258 15.45 5.16 4.56
C GLY A 258 14.47 4.02 4.85
N ALA A 259 13.82 3.48 3.82
CA ALA A 259 12.86 2.39 3.98
C ALA A 259 13.50 1.12 4.57
N VAL A 260 14.70 0.76 4.08
CA VAL A 260 15.45 -0.38 4.64
C VAL A 260 15.84 -0.10 6.09
N LEU A 261 16.39 1.07 6.39
CA LEU A 261 16.79 1.43 7.75
C LEU A 261 15.61 1.37 8.72
N GLY A 262 14.52 2.09 8.43
CA GLY A 262 13.33 2.11 9.29
C GLY A 262 12.70 0.73 9.49
N ALA A 263 12.59 -0.06 8.42
CA ALA A 263 12.00 -1.39 8.49
C ALA A 263 12.85 -2.37 9.30
N TRP A 264 14.18 -2.33 9.16
CA TRP A 264 15.09 -3.19 9.92
C TRP A 264 15.25 -2.77 11.38
N VAL A 265 15.25 -1.46 11.67
CA VAL A 265 15.20 -0.97 13.05
C VAL A 265 13.96 -1.51 13.74
N TYR A 266 12.78 -1.41 13.11
CA TYR A 266 11.56 -1.99 13.67
C TYR A 266 11.66 -3.51 13.83
N GLU A 267 12.14 -4.22 12.81
CA GLU A 267 12.22 -5.68 12.83
C GLU A 267 13.09 -6.21 13.99
N LEU A 268 14.25 -5.58 14.21
CA LEU A 268 15.22 -6.04 15.21
C LEU A 268 14.89 -5.55 16.62
N ALA A 269 14.46 -4.30 16.77
CA ALA A 269 14.23 -3.68 18.08
C ALA A 269 12.82 -3.92 18.63
N TYR A 270 11.84 -4.24 17.78
CA TYR A 270 10.44 -4.39 18.19
C TYR A 270 9.85 -5.73 17.75
N ALA A 271 9.79 -6.01 16.44
CA ALA A 271 9.02 -7.15 15.93
C ALA A 271 9.50 -8.50 16.50
N LYS A 272 10.82 -8.75 16.46
CA LYS A 272 11.40 -9.99 16.99
C LYS A 272 11.26 -10.10 18.52
N PRO A 273 11.60 -9.07 19.32
CA PRO A 273 11.31 -9.09 20.75
C PRO A 273 9.84 -9.37 21.08
N LEU A 274 8.90 -8.69 20.41
CA LEU A 274 7.46 -8.90 20.62
C LEU A 274 7.03 -10.33 20.26
N GLN A 275 7.56 -10.89 19.17
CA GLN A 275 7.29 -12.28 18.81
C GLN A 275 7.75 -13.24 19.92
N LEU A 276 8.95 -13.04 20.47
CA LEU A 276 9.46 -13.87 21.56
C LEU A 276 8.60 -13.77 22.83
N LEU A 277 8.09 -12.57 23.15
CA LEU A 277 7.19 -12.37 24.28
C LEU A 277 5.88 -13.16 24.09
N VAL A 278 5.26 -13.08 22.90
CA VAL A 278 4.03 -13.83 22.59
C VAL A 278 4.27 -15.35 22.67
N GLU A 279 5.42 -15.83 22.18
CA GLU A 279 5.80 -17.24 22.27
C GLU A 279 6.00 -17.70 23.73
N GLN A 280 6.58 -16.84 24.57
CA GLN A 280 6.75 -17.11 26.01
C GLN A 280 5.42 -17.13 26.76
N GLU A 281 4.53 -16.18 26.50
CA GLU A 281 3.19 -16.12 27.08
C GLU A 281 2.36 -17.36 26.70
N ALA A 282 2.42 -17.78 25.44
CA ALA A 282 1.74 -18.99 24.97
C ALA A 282 2.30 -20.26 25.64
N ALA A 283 3.63 -20.36 25.82
CA ALA A 283 4.25 -21.48 26.51
C ALA A 283 3.90 -21.53 28.01
N ALA A 284 3.81 -20.37 28.67
CA ALA A 284 3.41 -20.27 30.07
C ALA A 284 1.96 -20.73 30.27
N ALA A 285 1.03 -20.30 29.42
CA ALA A 285 -0.38 -20.70 29.50
C ALA A 285 -0.57 -22.21 29.35
N LEU A 286 0.17 -22.87 28.45
CA LEU A 286 0.11 -24.33 28.28
C LEU A 286 0.62 -25.09 29.51
N ASN A 287 1.63 -24.56 30.21
CA ASN A 287 2.16 -25.19 31.42
C ASN A 287 1.19 -25.03 32.61
N GLU A 288 0.45 -23.92 32.69
CA GLU A 288 -0.59 -23.73 33.71
C GLU A 288 -1.79 -24.67 33.48
N ASP A 289 -2.22 -24.85 32.23
CA ASP A 289 -3.30 -25.79 31.90
C ASP A 289 -2.91 -27.24 32.26
N HIS A 290 -1.68 -27.67 31.94
CA HIS A 290 -1.19 -28.99 32.32
C HIS A 290 -1.04 -29.19 33.83
N ALA A 291 -0.61 -28.16 34.57
CA ALA A 291 -0.53 -28.23 36.02
C ALA A 291 -1.91 -28.33 36.68
N ASN A 292 -2.94 -27.72 36.08
CA ASN A 292 -4.32 -27.83 36.56
C ASN A 292 -4.98 -29.17 36.20
N ASP A 293 -4.61 -29.78 35.08
CA ASP A 293 -5.11 -31.12 34.68
C ASP A 293 -4.54 -32.24 35.56
N ASP A 294 -3.31 -32.09 36.10
CA ASP A 294 -2.67 -33.08 36.97
C ASP A 294 -3.18 -33.05 38.43
N GLU A 295 -3.89 -31.99 38.85
CA GLU A 295 -4.49 -31.85 40.19
C GLU A 295 -5.94 -32.37 40.26
N ASP A 296 -6.61 -32.68 39.13
CA ASP A 296 -8.02 -33.09 39.10
C ASP A 296 -8.20 -34.62 38.95
N PHE A 297 -8.08 -35.33 40.08
CA PHE A 297 -8.57 -36.72 40.21
C PHE A 297 -10.11 -36.71 40.26
N PRO A 298 -10.84 -37.62 39.58
CA PRO A 298 -12.23 -37.37 39.22
C PRO A 298 -13.16 -37.31 40.45
N THR A 299 -13.70 -36.13 40.72
CA THR A 299 -14.97 -36.00 41.43
C THR A 299 -16.04 -35.40 40.53
N ALA A 300 -17.23 -35.96 40.66
CA ALA A 300 -18.35 -35.82 39.73
C ALA A 300 -18.80 -34.38 39.43
N ARG A 301 -19.01 -34.14 38.13
CA ARG A 301 -20.13 -33.40 37.49
C ARG A 301 -20.45 -31.98 38.03
N VAL A 302 -20.00 -30.96 37.29
CA VAL A 302 -20.63 -29.62 37.27
C VAL A 302 -20.73 -29.10 35.83
N GLN A 303 -21.94 -28.66 35.46
CA GLN A 303 -22.27 -28.05 34.17
C GLN A 303 -21.54 -26.71 33.96
N GLN A 304 -20.83 -26.54 32.85
CA GLN A 304 -20.28 -25.25 32.41
C GLN A 304 -21.30 -24.48 31.54
N PRO A 305 -21.46 -23.16 31.71
CA PRO A 305 -22.14 -22.33 30.73
C PRO A 305 -21.17 -21.83 29.64
N HIS A 306 -21.71 -21.81 28.42
CA HIS A 306 -21.15 -21.40 27.13
C HIS A 306 -20.03 -20.35 27.12
N LEU A 307 -18.84 -20.75 26.64
CA LEU A 307 -17.81 -19.86 26.08
C LEU A 307 -17.73 -20.08 24.56
N GLN A 308 -17.99 -19.02 23.80
CA GLN A 308 -17.92 -19.00 22.34
C GLN A 308 -16.48 -19.25 21.87
N GLN A 309 -16.28 -20.36 21.17
CA GLN A 309 -15.04 -20.67 20.46
C GLN A 309 -14.79 -19.62 19.36
N ARG A 310 -13.70 -18.85 19.47
CA ARG A 310 -13.11 -18.13 18.33
C ARG A 310 -12.04 -19.03 17.70
N THR A 311 -12.33 -19.53 16.51
CA THR A 311 -11.39 -20.25 15.64
C THR A 311 -10.14 -19.41 15.35
N PRO A 312 -8.91 -19.96 15.50
CA PRO A 312 -7.71 -19.34 14.97
C PRO A 312 -7.60 -19.65 13.46
N ILE A 313 -7.51 -18.61 12.62
CA ILE A 313 -7.17 -18.77 11.21
C ILE A 313 -5.66 -19.01 11.15
N LEU A 314 -5.30 -20.28 11.01
CA LEU A 314 -3.94 -20.77 10.96
C LEU A 314 -3.21 -20.29 9.70
N ALA A 315 -1.94 -19.94 9.91
CA ALA A 315 -0.90 -19.76 8.92
C ALA A 315 -0.81 -20.93 7.93
N SER A 316 -0.72 -20.63 6.63
CA SER A 316 -0.39 -21.64 5.60
C SER A 316 1.12 -21.63 5.31
N ALA A 317 1.84 -22.49 6.03
CA ALA A 317 3.14 -22.98 5.58
C ALA A 317 2.92 -23.98 4.43
N THR A 318 3.40 -23.66 3.23
CA THR A 318 3.45 -24.61 2.11
C THR A 318 4.86 -25.15 1.96
N LYS A 319 5.05 -26.40 2.40
CA LYS A 319 6.12 -27.28 1.94
C LYS A 319 5.52 -28.67 1.75
N ARG A 320 5.14 -29.03 0.51
CA ARG A 320 4.98 -30.43 0.10
C ARG A 320 5.44 -30.64 -1.35
N ARG A 321 6.18 -31.73 -1.54
CA ARG A 321 6.52 -32.38 -2.82
C ARG A 321 5.39 -33.37 -3.22
N PRO A 322 5.40 -33.90 -4.45
CA PRO A 322 4.20 -34.37 -5.16
C PRO A 322 3.93 -35.87 -4.95
N CYS A 323 2.66 -36.26 -5.03
CA CYS A 323 2.21 -37.60 -5.41
C CYS A 323 0.75 -37.53 -5.92
N ASP A 324 0.62 -37.80 -7.21
CA ASP A 324 -0.34 -38.69 -7.89
C ASP A 324 -1.86 -38.46 -7.80
N ASP A 325 -2.42 -38.34 -9.01
CA ASP A 325 -3.83 -38.31 -9.41
C ASP A 325 -4.60 -39.58 -9.00
N GLU A 326 -5.80 -39.45 -8.41
CA GLU A 326 -6.99 -40.33 -8.64
C GLU A 326 -8.24 -40.11 -7.72
N ASP A 327 -8.51 -38.92 -7.16
CA ASP A 327 -9.66 -38.78 -6.22
C ASP A 327 -10.66 -37.62 -6.50
N SER A 328 -10.79 -37.17 -7.75
CA SER A 328 -11.70 -36.07 -8.10
C SER A 328 -13.13 -36.47 -8.51
N VAL A 329 -13.57 -37.72 -8.31
CA VAL A 329 -14.91 -38.18 -8.77
C VAL A 329 -15.86 -38.61 -7.64
N LYS A 330 -15.38 -38.76 -6.39
CA LYS A 330 -16.25 -39.16 -5.25
C LYS A 330 -16.77 -38.01 -4.38
N ALA A 331 -16.28 -36.78 -4.55
CA ALA A 331 -16.66 -35.64 -3.71
C ALA A 331 -18.00 -34.97 -4.11
N GLU A 332 -18.55 -35.29 -5.28
CA GLU A 332 -19.72 -34.61 -5.84
C GLU A 332 -21.04 -35.37 -5.59
N SER A 333 -21.00 -36.69 -5.31
CA SER A 333 -22.22 -37.47 -5.01
C SER A 333 -22.69 -37.37 -3.55
N LEU A 334 -21.82 -36.92 -2.63
CA LEU A 334 -22.14 -36.81 -1.20
C LEU A 334 -22.79 -35.47 -0.82
N ARG A 335 -22.75 -34.46 -1.71
CA ARG A 335 -23.37 -33.14 -1.47
C ARG A 335 -24.87 -33.11 -1.77
N HIS A 336 -25.38 -34.03 -2.59
CA HIS A 336 -26.81 -34.08 -2.93
C HIS A 336 -27.68 -34.88 -1.95
N ALA A 337 -27.09 -35.68 -1.06
CA ALA A 337 -27.83 -36.41 -0.03
C ALA A 337 -28.09 -35.57 1.25
N ALA A 338 -27.29 -34.53 1.51
CA ALA A 338 -27.37 -33.75 2.75
C ALA A 338 -28.42 -32.61 2.70
N THR A 339 -28.87 -32.19 1.51
CA THR A 339 -29.89 -31.14 1.35
C THR A 339 -31.33 -31.64 1.37
N ALA A 340 -31.57 -32.95 1.33
CA ALA A 340 -32.93 -33.52 1.37
C ALA A 340 -33.42 -33.86 2.80
N SER A 341 -32.56 -33.70 3.82
CA SER A 341 -32.87 -34.07 5.22
C SER A 341 -33.25 -32.86 6.11
N LEU A 342 -33.22 -31.64 5.60
CA LEU A 342 -33.44 -30.42 6.39
C LEU A 342 -34.80 -29.72 6.14
N GLU A 343 -35.65 -30.24 5.25
CA GLU A 343 -36.98 -29.69 4.98
C GLU A 343 -38.14 -30.46 5.67
N GLU A 344 -37.89 -31.53 6.43
CA GLU A 344 -38.95 -32.33 7.09
C GLU A 344 -39.01 -32.16 8.62
N LYS A 345 -38.59 -31.02 9.17
CA LYS A 345 -38.73 -30.70 10.62
C LYS A 345 -39.15 -29.26 10.92
N ALA A 346 -39.99 -28.68 10.07
CA ALA A 346 -40.64 -27.40 10.33
C ALA A 346 -42.14 -27.47 10.03
N GLU A 347 -42.85 -28.42 10.65
CA GLU A 347 -44.31 -28.43 10.80
C GLU A 347 -44.69 -29.45 11.89
N CYS A 348 -44.68 -29.00 13.16
CA CYS A 348 -45.58 -29.44 14.24
C CYS A 348 -45.44 -28.53 15.46
#